data_AF-D7BHD8-F1
#
_entry.id   AF-D7BHD8-F1
#
_cell.length_a   1.000
_cell.length_b   1.000
_cell.length_c   1.000
_cell.angle_alpha   90.00
_cell.angle_beta   90.00
_cell.angle_gamma   90.00
#
_symmetry.space_group_name_H-M   'P 1'
#
loop_
_entity.id
_entity.type
_entity.pdbx_description
1 polymer ?
#
loop_
_entity_poly.entity_id
_entity_poly.type
_entity_poly.pdbx_seq_one_letter_code
_entity_poly.pdbx_strand_id
1 'polypeptide(L)'
;MPRWIVIGVVLLSPVTAQYQSNAASLTPEKPCPQSVQYWLELPPTRWPVESLRLGGQRYGMELLLRLLGSEARQPQAYLRQQLAAAKLSLASGAEPSAIAATVAEADQMLQRFATREQMLALGDALETCVSLRESSEAYTRYRRYTPGCR
;
A
#
# COMPACT_ATOMS: atom_id res chain seq x y z
N MET A 1 57.41 39.63 35.49
CA MET A 1 56.07 38.97 35.39
C MET A 1 55.23 39.91 34.53
N PRO A 2 54.56 39.49 33.42
CA PRO A 2 53.77 38.25 33.17
C PRO A 2 54.24 37.51 31.86
N ARG A 3 54.03 36.19 31.58
CA ARG A 3 52.83 35.38 31.19
C ARG A 3 51.92 36.18 30.24
N TRP A 4 51.46 35.78 29.05
CA TRP A 4 51.00 34.50 28.48
C TRP A 4 50.78 34.67 26.95
N ILE A 5 50.73 33.55 26.24
CA ILE A 5 50.55 33.33 24.79
C ILE A 5 49.09 33.57 24.35
N VAL A 6 48.84 34.14 23.16
CA VAL A 6 47.82 33.65 22.20
C VAL A 6 48.25 33.96 20.76
N ILE A 7 48.54 32.90 20.00
CA ILE A 7 48.54 32.90 18.53
C ILE A 7 47.12 32.50 18.12
N GLY A 8 46.47 33.30 17.27
CA GLY A 8 45.14 33.02 16.75
C GLY A 8 44.86 33.88 15.54
N VAL A 9 45.32 33.40 14.38
CA VAL A 9 45.16 34.01 13.06
C VAL A 9 43.76 33.68 12.52
N VAL A 10 43.27 34.64 11.73
CA VAL A 10 42.31 34.55 10.62
C VAL A 10 40.95 35.20 10.91
N LEU A 11 40.85 36.40 10.35
CA LEU A 11 39.66 37.17 10.05
C LEU A 11 38.76 36.41 9.08
N LEU A 12 37.44 36.46 9.31
CA LEU A 12 36.38 36.87 8.35
C LEU A 12 35.01 36.29 8.81
N SER A 13 34.13 37.18 9.27
CA SER A 13 32.67 36.96 9.37
C SER A 13 31.99 37.79 8.26
N PRO A 14 30.70 37.59 7.94
CA PRO A 14 29.84 36.41 8.09
C PRO A 14 29.07 36.09 6.78
N VAL A 15 28.88 34.82 6.41
CA VAL A 15 27.75 34.45 5.54
C VAL A 15 27.05 33.25 6.15
N THR A 16 25.90 33.52 6.75
CA THR A 16 24.87 32.54 7.03
C THR A 16 24.38 31.93 5.72
N ALA A 17 24.87 30.74 5.37
CA ALA A 17 24.13 29.86 4.49
C ALA A 17 23.23 28.98 5.37
N GLN A 18 22.12 29.55 5.84
CA GLN A 18 21.00 28.74 6.29
C GLN A 18 20.50 28.00 5.05
N TYR A 19 20.88 26.74 4.90
CA TYR A 19 20.32 25.86 3.88
C TYR A 19 18.90 25.51 4.32
N GLN A 20 17.99 26.47 4.16
CA GLN A 20 16.56 26.27 4.38
C GLN A 20 16.02 25.52 3.17
N SER A 21 16.20 24.20 3.17
CA SER A 21 15.55 23.31 2.23
C SER A 21 14.08 23.15 2.60
N ASN A 22 13.29 24.22 2.42
CA ASN A 22 11.84 24.13 2.29
C ASN A 22 11.51 24.02 0.80
N ALA A 23 11.92 22.92 0.16
CA ALA A 23 11.28 22.47 -1.06
C ALA A 23 10.06 21.66 -0.63
N ALA A 24 8.96 22.34 -0.29
CA ALA A 24 7.66 21.69 -0.25
C ALA A 24 7.34 21.27 -1.69
N SER A 25 7.55 19.99 -2.00
CA SER A 25 7.12 19.39 -3.26
C SER A 25 5.62 19.59 -3.41
N LEU A 26 5.21 20.44 -4.35
CA LEU A 26 3.80 20.66 -4.73
C LEU A 26 3.23 19.50 -5.54
N THR A 27 3.70 18.27 -5.30
CA THR A 27 2.97 17.09 -5.82
C THR A 27 1.66 17.01 -5.06
N PRO A 28 0.50 16.99 -5.75
CA PRO A 28 -0.77 16.79 -5.07
C PRO A 28 -0.64 15.51 -4.23
N GLU A 29 -0.90 15.65 -2.92
CA GLU A 29 -0.81 14.53 -1.99
C GLU A 29 -1.80 13.47 -2.45
N LYS A 30 -1.28 12.29 -2.82
CA LYS A 30 -2.12 11.19 -3.27
C LYS A 30 -2.97 10.71 -2.08
N PRO A 31 -4.25 10.35 -2.31
CA PRO A 31 -5.10 9.87 -1.23
C PRO A 31 -4.52 8.61 -0.60
N CYS A 32 -4.65 8.52 0.72
CA CYS A 32 -4.19 7.34 1.45
C CYS A 32 -4.98 6.09 1.04
N PRO A 33 -4.31 4.93 0.95
CA PRO A 33 -5.00 3.69 0.69
C PRO A 33 -5.97 3.34 1.82
N GLN A 34 -7.04 2.64 1.46
CA GLN A 34 -8.18 2.39 2.32
C GLN A 34 -8.41 0.89 2.53
N SER A 35 -8.78 0.53 3.75
CA SER A 35 -9.01 -0.85 4.17
C SER A 35 -10.28 -1.48 3.57
N VAL A 36 -10.39 -2.81 3.63
CA VAL A 36 -11.62 -3.56 3.24
C VAL A 36 -12.88 -2.98 3.92
N GLN A 37 -12.80 -2.66 5.21
CA GLN A 37 -13.92 -2.13 5.98
C GLN A 37 -14.40 -0.78 5.45
N TYR A 38 -13.48 0.11 5.07
CA TYR A 38 -13.83 1.40 4.48
C TYR A 38 -14.66 1.23 3.19
N TRP A 39 -14.23 0.34 2.31
CA TRP A 39 -14.94 0.09 1.05
C TRP A 39 -16.31 -0.56 1.26
N LEU A 40 -16.49 -1.35 2.32
CA LEU A 40 -17.79 -1.91 2.70
C LEU A 40 -18.77 -0.85 3.22
N GLU A 41 -18.27 0.11 3.99
CA GLU A 41 -19.09 1.19 4.56
C GLU A 41 -19.41 2.28 3.52
N LEU A 42 -18.55 2.44 2.52
CA LEU A 42 -18.73 3.39 1.44
C LEU A 42 -19.81 2.90 0.45
N PRO A 43 -20.83 3.71 0.13
CA PRO A 43 -21.82 3.37 -0.87
C PRO A 43 -21.16 3.01 -2.21
N PRO A 44 -21.56 1.91 -2.86
CA PRO A 44 -20.90 1.43 -4.07
C PRO A 44 -20.91 2.41 -5.24
N THR A 45 -21.94 3.27 -5.30
CA THR A 45 -22.04 4.39 -6.27
C THR A 45 -20.96 5.45 -6.13
N ARG A 46 -20.20 5.44 -5.02
CA ARG A 46 -19.04 6.31 -4.77
C ARG A 46 -17.71 5.61 -5.01
N TRP A 47 -17.71 4.34 -5.38
CA TRP A 47 -16.48 3.65 -5.71
C TRP A 47 -15.91 4.22 -7.01
N PRO A 48 -14.57 4.26 -7.17
CA PRO A 48 -13.93 4.83 -8.36
C PRO A 48 -14.16 4.01 -9.63
N VAL A 49 -14.61 2.75 -9.50
CA VAL A 49 -14.85 1.82 -10.61
C VAL A 49 -16.04 0.91 -10.31
N GLU A 50 -16.77 0.53 -11.37
CA GLU A 50 -17.92 -0.38 -11.28
C GLU A 50 -17.54 -1.87 -11.28
N SER A 51 -16.32 -2.19 -11.75
CA SER A 51 -15.82 -3.55 -11.78
C SER A 51 -14.31 -3.62 -11.62
N LEU A 52 -13.84 -4.75 -11.10
CA LEU A 52 -12.42 -5.07 -10.96
C LEU A 52 -12.12 -6.45 -11.53
N ARG A 53 -10.90 -6.64 -12.00
CA ARG A 53 -10.37 -7.99 -12.25
C ARG A 53 -9.62 -8.46 -11.02
N LEU A 54 -9.89 -9.67 -10.55
CA LEU A 54 -9.16 -10.34 -9.47
C LEU A 54 -8.82 -11.75 -9.94
N GLY A 55 -7.53 -12.10 -10.01
CA GLY A 55 -7.12 -13.44 -10.47
C GLY A 55 -7.63 -13.81 -11.87
N GLY A 56 -7.72 -12.81 -12.76
CA GLY A 56 -8.25 -12.99 -14.13
C GLY A 56 -9.78 -12.97 -14.26
N GLN A 57 -10.51 -13.09 -13.16
CA GLN A 57 -11.99 -13.05 -13.15
C GLN A 57 -12.48 -11.60 -13.00
N ARG A 58 -13.54 -11.22 -13.72
CA ARG A 58 -14.16 -9.89 -13.59
C ARG A 58 -15.25 -9.94 -12.53
N TYR A 59 -15.13 -9.08 -11.52
CA TYR A 59 -16.09 -8.88 -10.45
C TYR A 59 -16.78 -7.54 -10.63
N GLY A 60 -18.09 -7.56 -10.82
CA GLY A 60 -18.92 -6.36 -10.71
C GLY A 60 -19.15 -5.97 -9.25
N MET A 61 -19.72 -4.79 -9.06
CA MET A 61 -19.98 -4.17 -7.76
C MET A 61 -20.68 -5.09 -6.73
N GLU A 62 -21.77 -5.75 -7.10
CA GLU A 62 -22.49 -6.67 -6.20
C GLU A 62 -21.66 -7.88 -5.76
N LEU A 63 -20.85 -8.42 -6.68
CA LEU A 63 -19.95 -9.54 -6.37
C LEU A 63 -18.79 -9.07 -5.48
N LEU A 64 -18.28 -7.86 -5.71
CA LEU A 64 -17.26 -7.26 -4.85
C LEU A 64 -17.80 -7.01 -3.43
N LEU A 65 -19.02 -6.48 -3.27
CA LEU A 65 -19.62 -6.29 -1.95
C LEU A 65 -19.79 -7.61 -1.20
N ARG A 66 -20.32 -8.64 -1.87
CA ARG A 66 -20.41 -9.98 -1.27
C ARG A 66 -19.04 -10.54 -0.91
N LEU A 67 -18.05 -10.35 -1.78
CA LEU A 67 -16.68 -10.80 -1.53
C LEU A 67 -16.08 -10.10 -0.30
N LEU A 68 -16.16 -8.77 -0.24
CA LEU A 68 -15.63 -7.97 0.86
C LEU A 68 -16.35 -8.30 2.19
N GLY A 69 -17.67 -8.51 2.16
CA GLY A 69 -18.49 -8.77 3.35
C GLY A 69 -18.54 -10.22 3.78
N SER A 70 -18.01 -11.15 2.98
CA SER A 70 -17.98 -12.57 3.33
C SER A 70 -16.98 -12.86 4.45
N GLU A 71 -17.28 -13.85 5.29
CA GLU A 71 -16.29 -14.41 6.20
C GLU A 71 -15.18 -15.11 5.41
N ALA A 72 -14.00 -14.51 5.36
CA ALA A 72 -12.83 -15.17 4.82
C ALA A 72 -12.35 -16.21 5.84
N ARG A 73 -12.49 -17.51 5.52
CA ARG A 73 -11.99 -18.61 6.36
C ARG A 73 -10.69 -19.22 5.86
N GLN A 74 -10.28 -18.85 4.66
CA GLN A 74 -9.14 -19.42 3.97
C GLN A 74 -8.20 -18.31 3.46
N PRO A 75 -6.88 -18.53 3.39
CA PRO A 75 -5.91 -17.51 2.99
C PRO A 75 -6.21 -16.85 1.64
N GLN A 76 -6.66 -17.63 0.65
CA GLN A 76 -7.04 -17.13 -0.67
C GLN A 76 -8.27 -16.23 -0.67
N ALA A 77 -9.21 -16.45 0.26
CA ALA A 77 -10.38 -15.58 0.41
C ALA A 77 -9.96 -14.24 1.00
N TYR A 78 -9.09 -14.25 2.02
CA TYR A 78 -8.49 -13.03 2.57
C TYR A 78 -7.68 -12.28 1.52
N LEU A 79 -6.84 -12.98 0.74
CA LEU A 79 -6.05 -12.36 -0.31
C LEU A 79 -6.94 -11.67 -1.35
N ARG A 80 -8.05 -12.31 -1.76
CA ARG A 80 -9.04 -11.69 -2.67
C ARG A 80 -9.64 -10.40 -2.10
N GLN A 81 -10.01 -10.39 -0.82
CA GLN A 81 -10.55 -9.20 -0.17
C GLN A 81 -9.52 -8.07 -0.11
N GLN A 82 -8.29 -8.37 0.32
CA GLN A 82 -7.22 -7.38 0.42
C GLN A 82 -6.81 -6.84 -0.96
N LEU A 83 -6.73 -7.72 -1.97
CA LEU A 83 -6.46 -7.33 -3.35
C LEU A 83 -7.55 -6.42 -3.92
N ALA A 84 -8.82 -6.69 -3.62
CA ALA A 84 -9.93 -5.83 -3.99
C ALA A 84 -9.80 -4.44 -3.36
N ALA A 85 -9.55 -4.36 -2.05
CA ALA A 85 -9.34 -3.08 -1.35
C ALA A 85 -8.13 -2.30 -1.86
N ALA A 86 -7.01 -2.99 -2.14
CA ALA A 86 -5.82 -2.38 -2.72
C ALA A 86 -6.12 -1.78 -4.09
N LYS A 87 -6.81 -2.53 -4.96
CA LYS A 87 -7.18 -2.05 -6.31
C LYS A 87 -8.18 -0.90 -6.30
N LEU A 88 -9.17 -0.93 -5.41
CA LEU A 88 -10.07 0.21 -5.21
C LEU A 88 -9.30 1.45 -4.75
N SER A 89 -8.34 1.28 -3.85
CA SER A 89 -7.46 2.37 -3.38
C SER A 89 -6.61 2.95 -4.51
N LEU A 90 -5.99 2.09 -5.32
CA LEU A 90 -5.23 2.53 -6.50
C LEU A 90 -6.12 3.25 -7.51
N ALA A 91 -7.34 2.76 -7.75
CA ALA A 91 -8.31 3.40 -8.62
C ALA A 91 -8.79 4.76 -8.07
N SER A 92 -8.81 4.94 -6.75
CA SER A 92 -9.07 6.25 -6.12
C SER A 92 -7.89 7.22 -6.18
N GLY A 93 -6.73 6.78 -6.69
CA GLY A 93 -5.54 7.61 -6.88
C GLY A 93 -4.42 7.40 -5.86
N ALA A 94 -4.50 6.37 -5.01
CA ALA A 94 -3.44 6.09 -4.03
C ALA A 94 -2.08 5.78 -4.69
N GLU A 95 -1.00 6.00 -3.96
CA GLU A 95 0.37 5.81 -4.46
C GLU A 95 0.66 4.32 -4.77
N PRO A 96 0.98 3.94 -6.03
CA PRO A 96 1.16 2.54 -6.42
C PRO A 96 2.54 1.96 -6.11
N SER A 97 3.58 2.79 -5.98
CA SER A 97 4.98 2.34 -5.94
C SER A 97 5.27 1.30 -4.84
N ALA A 98 4.59 1.40 -3.71
CA ALA A 98 4.77 0.48 -2.58
C ALA A 98 4.10 -0.90 -2.77
N ILE A 99 3.12 -1.04 -3.66
CA ILE A 99 2.25 -2.24 -3.70
C ILE A 99 2.07 -2.84 -5.11
N ALA A 100 2.51 -2.16 -6.17
CA ALA A 100 2.25 -2.59 -7.55
C ALA A 100 2.74 -4.02 -7.85
N ALA A 101 3.95 -4.37 -7.39
CA ALA A 101 4.50 -5.72 -7.56
C ALA A 101 3.65 -6.77 -6.82
N THR A 102 3.31 -6.50 -5.55
CA THR A 102 2.46 -7.36 -4.72
C THR A 102 1.07 -7.57 -5.33
N VAL A 103 0.45 -6.51 -5.87
CA VAL A 103 -0.86 -6.61 -6.55
C VAL A 103 -0.78 -7.54 -7.76
N ALA A 104 0.26 -7.38 -8.59
CA ALA A 104 0.46 -8.23 -9.77
C ALA A 104 0.70 -9.69 -9.38
N GLU A 105 1.51 -9.93 -8.35
CA GLU A 105 1.79 -11.27 -7.85
C GLU A 105 0.55 -11.92 -7.22
N ALA A 106 -0.24 -11.16 -6.46
CA ALA A 106 -1.51 -11.63 -5.89
C ALA A 106 -2.53 -12.00 -6.98
N ASP A 107 -2.63 -11.24 -8.06
CA ASP A 107 -3.44 -11.63 -9.22
C ASP A 107 -2.97 -12.94 -9.84
N GLN A 108 -1.66 -13.07 -10.11
CA GLN A 108 -1.12 -14.28 -10.70
C GLN A 108 -1.36 -15.50 -9.79
N MET A 109 -1.20 -15.34 -8.48
CA MET A 109 -1.47 -16.38 -7.49
C MET A 109 -2.93 -16.82 -7.55
N LEU A 110 -3.88 -15.88 -7.53
CA LEU A 110 -5.31 -16.18 -7.58
C LEU A 110 -5.76 -16.74 -8.93
N GLN A 111 -5.07 -16.39 -10.02
CA GLN A 111 -5.31 -16.96 -11.33
C GLN A 111 -4.84 -18.43 -11.41
N ARG A 112 -3.70 -18.74 -10.79
CA ARG A 112 -3.12 -20.09 -10.77
C ARG A 112 -3.84 -21.02 -9.79
N PHE A 113 -4.30 -20.50 -8.66
CA PHE A 113 -4.88 -21.29 -7.59
C PHE A 113 -6.19 -20.68 -7.10
N ALA A 114 -7.30 -21.28 -7.55
CA ALA A 114 -8.64 -20.88 -7.14
C ALA A 114 -8.97 -21.36 -5.72
N THR A 115 -8.41 -22.51 -5.31
CA THR A 115 -8.71 -23.16 -4.02
C THR A 115 -7.48 -23.42 -3.17
N ARG A 116 -7.71 -23.64 -1.87
CA ARG A 116 -6.64 -23.96 -0.92
C ARG A 116 -6.00 -25.30 -1.24
N GLU A 117 -6.80 -26.28 -1.67
CA GLU A 117 -6.32 -27.61 -2.04
C GLU A 117 -5.30 -27.52 -3.17
N GLN A 118 -5.56 -26.67 -4.18
CA GLN A 118 -4.62 -26.40 -5.27
C GLN A 118 -3.34 -25.72 -4.78
N MET A 119 -3.46 -24.77 -3.83
CA MET A 119 -2.28 -24.14 -3.22
C MET A 119 -1.46 -25.12 -2.38
N LEU A 120 -2.11 -25.98 -1.58
CA LEU A 120 -1.43 -26.96 -0.74
C LEU A 120 -0.72 -28.04 -1.56
N ALA A 121 -1.27 -28.39 -2.73
CA ALA A 121 -0.63 -29.33 -3.64
C ALA A 121 0.73 -28.82 -4.17
N LEU A 122 0.98 -27.51 -4.09
CA LEU A 122 2.23 -26.87 -4.46
C LEU A 122 2.83 -26.19 -3.22
N GLY A 123 3.67 -26.92 -2.48
CA GLY A 123 4.14 -26.60 -1.12
C GLY A 123 4.25 -25.11 -0.78
N ASP A 124 5.05 -24.36 -1.53
CA ASP A 124 5.37 -22.96 -1.21
C ASP A 124 4.26 -21.95 -1.56
N ALA A 125 3.27 -22.32 -2.38
CA ALA A 125 2.25 -21.40 -2.88
C ALA A 125 1.34 -20.86 -1.76
N LEU A 126 1.03 -21.68 -0.74
CA LEU A 126 0.24 -21.24 0.40
C LEU A 126 0.99 -20.22 1.25
N GLU A 127 2.29 -20.40 1.43
CA GLU A 127 3.14 -19.46 2.19
C GLU A 127 3.25 -18.12 1.47
N THR A 128 3.49 -18.14 0.16
CA THR A 128 3.48 -16.92 -0.66
C THR A 128 2.12 -16.22 -0.60
N CYS A 129 1.00 -16.96 -0.64
CA CYS A 129 -0.34 -16.38 -0.50
C CYS A 129 -0.52 -15.64 0.84
N VAL A 130 0.01 -16.20 1.93
CA VAL A 130 -0.03 -15.60 3.27
C VAL A 130 0.81 -14.31 3.30
N SER A 131 2.00 -14.31 2.71
CA SER A 131 2.88 -13.14 2.61
C SER A 131 2.26 -12.00 1.79
N LEU A 132 1.64 -12.32 0.64
CA LEU A 132 0.97 -11.34 -0.23
C LEU A 132 -0.24 -10.69 0.46
N ARG A 133 -0.96 -11.46 1.28
CA ARG A 133 -2.04 -10.95 2.11
C ARG A 133 -1.52 -9.92 3.11
N GLU A 134 -0.45 -10.25 3.82
CA GLU A 134 0.11 -9.40 4.87
C GLU A 134 0.66 -8.07 4.34
N SER A 135 1.34 -8.11 3.18
CA SER A 135 1.80 -6.90 2.51
C SER A 135 0.65 -6.02 2.00
N SER A 136 -0.42 -6.63 1.44
CA SER A 136 -1.63 -5.91 1.02
C SER A 136 -2.39 -5.29 2.19
N GLU A 137 -2.46 -5.98 3.32
CA GLU A 137 -3.04 -5.46 4.56
C GLU A 137 -2.17 -4.35 5.17
N ALA A 138 -0.84 -4.50 5.14
CA ALA A 138 0.09 -3.46 5.56
C ALA A 138 -0.08 -2.16 4.77
N TYR A 139 -0.33 -2.28 3.47
CA TYR A 139 -0.61 -1.14 2.61
C TYR A 139 -1.97 -0.51 2.91
N THR A 140 -3.06 -1.28 2.97
CA THR A 140 -4.42 -0.71 3.07
C THR A 140 -4.87 -0.40 4.49
N ARG A 141 -4.60 -1.29 5.46
CA ARG A 141 -5.04 -1.15 6.86
C ARG A 141 -4.03 -0.37 7.67
N TYR A 142 -2.75 -0.71 7.57
CA TYR A 142 -1.71 -0.05 8.36
C TYR A 142 -1.11 1.17 7.66
N ARG A 143 -1.47 1.42 6.40
CA ARG A 143 -0.96 2.55 5.58
C ARG A 143 0.58 2.62 5.60
N ARG A 144 1.23 1.48 5.84
CA ARG A 144 2.69 1.37 5.81
C ARG A 144 3.12 1.65 4.37
N TYR A 145 4.30 2.24 4.23
CA TYR A 145 4.93 2.54 2.95
C TYR A 145 4.32 3.70 2.14
N THR A 146 3.32 4.42 2.66
CA THR A 146 2.81 5.65 2.04
C THR A 146 3.16 6.86 2.93
N PRO A 147 4.17 7.67 2.59
CA PRO A 147 4.51 8.88 3.34
C PRO A 147 3.30 9.82 3.44
N GLY A 148 3.07 10.41 4.62
CA GLY A 148 1.93 11.29 4.90
C GLY A 148 0.69 10.58 5.46
N CYS A 149 0.57 9.27 5.26
CA CYS A 149 -0.55 8.49 5.78
C CYS A 149 -0.24 7.95 7.19
N ARG A 150 -0.91 8.49 8.22
CA ARG A 150 -0.88 7.99 9.60
C ARG A 150 -2.27 7.63 10.11
#